data_AF-A0A544W729-F1
#
_entry.id   AF-A0A544W729-F1
#
_cell.length_a   1.000
_cell.length_b   1.000
_cell.length_c   1.000
_cell.angle_alpha   90.00
_cell.angle_beta   90.00
_cell.angle_gamma   90.00
#
_symmetry.space_group_name_H-M   'P 1'
#
loop_
_entity.id
_entity.type
_entity.pdbx_description
1 polymer ?
#
loop_
_entity_poly.entity_id
_entity_poly.type
_entity_poly.pdbx_seq_one_letter_code
_entity_poly.pdbx_strand_id
1 'polypeptide(L)'
;MKTAVPRQHLVDVASPSDTTALRNYLRTILTHLVDLHDEGKNADVLFGGGKSAALHRHFDGVVESALKAIEIVADRVCALDPHNELTRRTAVQGSRRSSLAAPTAVAIATEAAKSAADIVRRIVTVREIIGAVGNRIRDDDPLAAALLCRINTVLETQAITLQNLTVAAGRNSP
;
A
#
# COMPACT_ATOMS: atom_id res chain seq x y z
N MET A 1 -56.96 -7.03 19.69
CA MET A 1 -55.52 -7.41 19.78
C MET A 1 -54.76 -6.57 18.76
N LYS A 2 -53.96 -5.59 19.19
CA LYS A 2 -53.07 -4.81 18.32
C LYS A 2 -51.65 -5.25 18.62
N THR A 3 -51.01 -5.91 17.66
CA THR A 3 -49.59 -6.26 17.70
C THR A 3 -48.77 -4.98 17.59
N ALA A 4 -48.13 -4.59 18.69
CA ALA A 4 -47.13 -3.53 18.69
C ALA A 4 -45.85 -4.07 18.04
N VAL A 5 -45.46 -3.48 16.92
CA VAL A 5 -44.15 -3.70 16.29
C VAL A 5 -43.08 -3.08 17.21
N PRO A 6 -42.06 -3.82 17.66
CA PRO A 6 -40.99 -3.23 18.47
C PRO A 6 -40.15 -2.28 17.60
N ARG A 7 -40.07 -1.01 18.02
CA ARG A 7 -39.11 -0.03 17.49
C ARG A 7 -37.70 -0.55 17.75
N GLN A 8 -36.97 -0.85 16.68
CA GLN A 8 -35.57 -1.23 16.78
C GLN A 8 -34.76 -0.10 17.42
N HIS A 9 -33.90 -0.52 18.34
CA HIS A 9 -33.06 0.26 19.23
C HIS A 9 -32.21 1.28 18.48
N LEU A 10 -31.99 2.41 19.15
CA LEU A 10 -31.07 3.46 18.74
C LEU A 10 -29.75 2.88 18.24
N VAL A 11 -29.35 3.36 17.08
CA VAL A 11 -28.02 3.24 16.49
C VAL A 11 -27.00 3.61 17.56
N ASP A 12 -26.15 2.66 17.94
CA ASP A 12 -24.96 2.95 18.72
C ASP A 12 -24.01 3.70 17.79
N VAL A 13 -24.07 5.04 17.86
CA VAL A 13 -23.20 5.92 17.10
C VAL A 13 -21.82 5.76 17.71
N ALA A 14 -20.95 5.03 17.00
CA ALA A 14 -19.56 4.84 17.36
C ALA A 14 -18.96 6.14 17.94
N SER A 15 -18.35 6.03 19.12
CA SER A 15 -17.82 7.16 19.85
C SER A 15 -16.85 7.97 18.95
N PRO A 16 -16.99 9.30 18.86
CA PRO A 16 -16.21 10.13 17.93
C PRO A 16 -14.69 10.13 18.18
N SER A 17 -14.23 9.66 19.35
CA SER A 17 -12.82 9.46 19.67
C SER A 17 -12.17 8.34 18.83
N ASP A 18 -12.88 7.24 18.63
CA ASP A 18 -12.32 6.00 18.04
C ASP A 18 -12.26 6.12 16.52
N THR A 19 -13.26 6.77 15.92
CA THR A 19 -13.26 7.05 14.47
C THR A 19 -12.11 7.98 14.06
N THR A 20 -11.68 8.89 14.93
CA THR A 20 -10.56 9.79 14.63
C THR A 20 -9.22 9.06 14.62
N ALA A 21 -9.01 8.15 15.58
CA ALA A 21 -7.81 7.31 15.61
C ALA A 21 -7.75 6.37 14.41
N LEU A 22 -8.86 5.67 14.09
CA LEU A 22 -8.98 4.81 12.91
C LEU A 22 -8.64 5.56 11.61
N ARG A 23 -9.20 6.76 11.42
CA ARG A 23 -8.89 7.60 10.25
C ARG A 23 -7.41 7.94 10.16
N ASN A 24 -6.78 8.29 11.28
CA ASN A 24 -5.36 8.63 11.29
C ASN A 24 -4.50 7.41 10.92
N TYR A 25 -4.82 6.21 11.42
CA TYR A 25 -4.12 4.99 11.03
C TYR A 25 -4.25 4.70 9.53
N LEU A 26 -5.46 4.80 8.98
CA LEU A 26 -5.71 4.56 7.56
C LEU A 26 -5.02 5.61 6.67
N ARG A 27 -4.96 6.87 7.10
CA ARG A 27 -4.22 7.93 6.39
C ARG A 27 -2.71 7.69 6.41
N THR A 28 -2.15 7.26 7.54
CA THR A 28 -0.73 6.88 7.62
C THR A 28 -0.41 5.72 6.68
N ILE A 29 -1.24 4.66 6.69
CA ILE A 29 -1.08 3.52 5.77
C ILE A 29 -1.17 3.99 4.32
N LEU A 30 -2.15 4.86 3.99
CA LEU A 30 -2.31 5.41 2.64
C LEU A 30 -1.05 6.15 2.17
N THR A 31 -0.47 7.01 3.01
CA THR A 31 0.78 7.72 2.68
C THR A 31 1.91 6.74 2.37
N HIS A 32 2.10 5.72 3.21
CA HIS A 32 3.16 4.73 2.97
C HIS A 32 2.94 3.88 1.71
N LEU A 33 1.68 3.62 1.34
CA LEU A 33 1.36 2.94 0.09
C LEU A 33 1.65 3.82 -1.14
N VAL A 34 1.38 5.13 -1.06
CA VAL A 34 1.74 6.10 -2.11
C VAL A 34 3.26 6.17 -2.29
N ASP A 35 4.01 6.28 -1.18
CA ASP A 35 5.47 6.29 -1.21
C ASP A 35 6.01 5.00 -1.86
N LEU A 36 5.47 3.83 -1.46
CA LEU A 36 5.85 2.54 -2.04
C LEU A 36 5.57 2.47 -3.55
N HIS A 37 4.41 2.97 -3.97
CA HIS A 37 4.04 3.02 -5.39
C HIS A 37 5.03 3.89 -6.19
N ASP A 38 5.35 5.08 -5.68
CA ASP A 38 6.22 6.03 -6.38
C ASP A 38 7.67 5.55 -6.43
N GLU A 39 8.18 4.98 -5.33
CA GLU A 39 9.48 4.31 -5.32
C GLU A 39 9.50 3.11 -6.26
N GLY A 40 8.43 2.32 -6.32
CA GLY A 40 8.29 1.19 -7.23
C GLY A 40 8.39 1.61 -8.70
N LYS A 41 7.74 2.72 -9.08
CA LYS A 41 7.87 3.30 -10.43
C LYS A 41 9.27 3.78 -10.73
N ASN A 42 9.93 4.41 -9.76
CA ASN A 42 11.31 4.88 -9.93
C ASN A 42 12.27 3.69 -10.12
N ALA A 43 12.07 2.62 -9.36
CA ALA A 43 12.80 1.36 -9.53
C ALA A 43 12.54 0.79 -10.93
N ASP A 44 11.27 0.71 -11.34
CA ASP A 44 10.88 0.15 -12.64
C ASP A 44 11.62 0.81 -13.82
N VAL A 45 11.70 2.14 -13.83
CA VAL A 45 12.44 2.91 -14.84
C VAL A 45 13.94 2.61 -14.82
N LEU A 46 14.54 2.43 -13.64
CA LEU A 46 15.94 2.03 -13.51
C LEU A 46 16.20 0.64 -14.10
N PHE A 47 15.24 -0.29 -13.98
CA PHE A 47 15.38 -1.67 -14.44
C PHE A 47 14.96 -1.88 -15.91
N GLY A 48 14.15 -1.00 -16.49
CA GLY A 48 13.71 -1.07 -17.89
C GLY A 48 14.85 -1.01 -18.92
N GLY A 49 16.05 -0.55 -18.52
CA GLY A 49 17.26 -0.51 -19.36
C GLY A 49 18.25 -1.67 -19.15
N GLY A 50 18.01 -2.60 -18.22
CA GLY A 50 18.99 -3.58 -17.73
C GLY A 50 18.58 -5.07 -17.84
N LYS A 51 19.57 -5.97 -17.76
CA LYS A 51 19.56 -7.43 -18.09
C LYS A 51 18.55 -8.33 -17.33
N SER A 52 17.57 -7.82 -16.58
CA SER A 52 16.59 -8.66 -15.86
C SER A 52 15.15 -8.23 -16.11
N ALA A 53 14.61 -8.66 -17.26
CA ALA A 53 13.18 -8.52 -17.58
C ALA A 53 12.25 -9.16 -16.51
N ALA A 54 12.76 -10.11 -15.74
CA ALA A 54 12.04 -10.68 -14.61
C ALA A 54 11.91 -9.69 -13.43
N LEU A 55 12.97 -8.94 -13.09
CA LEU A 55 12.90 -7.90 -12.05
C LEU A 55 11.98 -6.76 -12.47
N HIS A 56 12.13 -6.26 -13.70
CA HIS A 56 11.30 -5.18 -14.25
C HIS A 56 9.80 -5.52 -14.18
N ARG A 57 9.39 -6.68 -14.75
CA ARG A 57 7.99 -7.14 -14.65
C ARG A 57 7.51 -7.33 -13.21
N HIS A 58 8.41 -7.69 -12.29
CA HIS A 58 8.03 -7.85 -10.90
C HIS A 58 7.83 -6.51 -10.19
N PHE A 59 8.64 -5.49 -10.51
CA PHE A 59 8.42 -4.12 -10.04
C PHE A 59 7.09 -3.55 -10.54
N ASP A 60 6.74 -3.77 -11.81
CA ASP A 60 5.39 -3.45 -12.31
C ASP A 60 4.30 -4.09 -11.43
N GLY A 61 4.46 -5.36 -11.07
CA GLY A 61 3.55 -6.06 -10.16
C GLY A 61 3.46 -5.43 -8.77
N VAL A 62 4.57 -4.91 -8.23
CA VAL A 62 4.60 -4.15 -6.96
C VAL A 62 3.84 -2.83 -7.12
N VAL A 63 4.11 -2.07 -8.19
CA VAL A 63 3.46 -0.79 -8.49
C VAL A 63 1.95 -0.96 -8.62
N GLU A 64 1.50 -1.95 -9.39
CA GLU A 64 0.07 -2.24 -9.53
C GLU A 64 -0.58 -2.65 -8.21
N SER A 65 0.10 -3.48 -7.42
CA SER A 65 -0.40 -3.94 -6.12
C SER A 65 -0.53 -2.77 -5.14
N ALA A 66 0.46 -1.88 -5.11
CA ALA A 66 0.43 -0.67 -4.30
C ALA A 66 -0.70 0.27 -4.75
N LEU A 67 -0.88 0.48 -6.06
CA LEU A 67 -1.97 1.31 -6.59
C LEU A 67 -3.36 0.78 -6.19
N LYS A 68 -3.59 -0.54 -6.33
CA LYS A 68 -4.85 -1.17 -5.90
C LYS A 68 -5.08 -1.01 -4.40
N ALA A 69 -4.02 -1.14 -3.59
CA ALA A 69 -4.10 -0.91 -2.14
C ALA A 69 -4.40 0.55 -1.80
N ILE A 70 -3.79 1.52 -2.50
CA ILE A 70 -4.08 2.96 -2.37
C ILE A 70 -5.55 3.22 -2.64
N GLU A 71 -6.10 2.71 -3.73
CA GLU A 71 -7.51 2.90 -4.10
C GLU A 71 -8.46 2.37 -3.00
N ILE A 72 -8.23 1.13 -2.54
CA ILE A 72 -9.03 0.50 -1.48
C ILE A 72 -8.97 1.29 -0.17
N VAL A 73 -7.77 1.68 0.27
CA VAL A 73 -7.60 2.39 1.55
C VAL A 73 -8.15 3.80 1.45
N ALA A 74 -7.93 4.51 0.34
CA ALA A 74 -8.45 5.85 0.13
C ALA A 74 -9.99 5.88 0.08
N ASP A 75 -10.62 4.88 -0.54
CA ASP A 75 -12.08 4.72 -0.51
C ASP A 75 -12.58 4.50 0.93
N ARG A 76 -11.89 3.66 1.73
CA ARG A 76 -12.27 3.46 3.12
C ARG A 76 -12.09 4.71 3.98
N VAL A 77 -11.00 5.47 3.80
CA VAL A 77 -10.79 6.76 4.47
C VAL A 77 -11.94 7.72 4.16
N CYS A 78 -12.40 7.78 2.91
CA CYS A 78 -13.50 8.66 2.53
C CYS A 78 -14.87 8.18 3.03
N ALA A 79 -15.09 6.88 3.11
CA ALA A 79 -16.30 6.34 3.73
C ALA A 79 -16.40 6.75 5.21
N LEU A 80 -15.26 6.92 5.89
CA LEU A 80 -15.17 7.36 7.29
C LEU A 80 -15.08 8.88 7.47
N ASP A 81 -14.80 9.63 6.40
CA ASP A 81 -14.77 11.10 6.35
C ASP A 81 -15.16 11.61 4.95
N PRO A 82 -16.48 11.71 4.66
CA PRO A 82 -16.99 12.10 3.34
C PRO A 82 -16.59 13.52 2.92
N HIS A 83 -16.22 14.38 3.87
CA HIS A 83 -15.80 15.75 3.59
C HIS A 83 -14.35 15.84 3.09
N ASN A 84 -13.60 14.72 3.11
CA ASN A 84 -12.19 14.65 2.72
C ASN A 84 -11.94 14.07 1.32
N GLU A 85 -12.90 14.19 0.41
CA GLU A 85 -12.83 13.78 -1.01
C GLU A 85 -11.52 14.19 -1.71
N LEU A 86 -10.96 15.35 -1.32
CA LEU A 86 -9.67 15.85 -1.79
C LEU A 86 -8.50 14.90 -1.49
N THR A 87 -8.52 14.17 -0.38
CA THR A 87 -7.48 13.20 -0.01
C THR A 87 -7.45 12.01 -0.97
N ARG A 88 -8.60 11.49 -1.39
CA ARG A 88 -8.67 10.41 -2.40
C ARG A 88 -8.17 10.87 -3.76
N ARG A 89 -8.67 12.02 -4.24
CA ARG A 89 -8.24 12.57 -5.53
C ARG A 89 -6.74 12.87 -5.52
N THR A 90 -6.20 13.44 -4.45
CA THR A 90 -4.76 13.76 -4.37
C THR A 90 -3.90 12.50 -4.31
N ALA A 91 -4.26 11.50 -3.51
CA ALA A 91 -3.50 10.25 -3.41
C ALA A 91 -3.51 9.46 -4.73
N VAL A 92 -4.69 9.25 -5.32
CA VAL A 92 -4.84 8.47 -6.56
C VAL A 92 -4.31 9.23 -7.77
N GLN A 93 -4.59 10.53 -7.91
CA GLN A 93 -4.08 11.31 -9.04
C GLN A 93 -2.58 11.62 -8.92
N GLY A 94 -2.06 11.81 -7.70
CA GLY A 94 -0.63 12.01 -7.45
C GLY A 94 0.17 10.77 -7.83
N SER A 95 -0.24 9.60 -7.35
CA SER A 95 0.34 8.30 -7.72
C SER A 95 0.28 8.05 -9.24
N ARG A 96 -0.83 8.41 -9.90
CA ARG A 96 -0.94 8.27 -11.37
C ARG A 96 -0.05 9.26 -12.16
N ARG A 97 0.23 10.45 -11.64
CA ARG A 97 1.02 11.51 -12.31
C ARG A 97 2.52 11.47 -12.03
N SER A 98 3.00 10.65 -11.09
CA SER A 98 4.44 10.52 -10.84
C SER A 98 5.15 9.96 -12.08
N SER A 99 5.75 10.87 -12.84
CA SER A 99 6.60 10.65 -14.01
C SER A 99 7.83 11.50 -13.78
N LEU A 100 8.95 10.85 -13.44
CA LEU A 100 10.25 11.48 -13.26
C LEU A 100 11.20 11.03 -14.37
N ALA A 101 12.11 11.92 -14.72
CA ALA A 101 13.06 11.74 -15.82
C ALA A 101 13.94 10.50 -15.63
N ALA A 102 14.17 9.76 -16.72
CA ALA A 102 14.93 8.51 -16.72
C ALA A 102 16.40 8.73 -16.29
N PRO A 103 16.94 7.92 -15.36
CA PRO A 103 18.35 8.00 -14.95
C PRO A 103 19.33 7.56 -16.05
N THR A 104 20.55 8.11 -16.07
CA THR A 104 21.62 7.74 -17.03
C THR A 104 22.20 6.33 -16.80
N ALA A 105 22.59 5.67 -17.90
CA ALA A 105 22.93 4.25 -17.99
C ALA A 105 24.05 3.70 -17.07
N VAL A 106 24.92 4.57 -16.55
CA VAL A 106 26.13 4.19 -15.78
C VAL A 106 25.83 3.93 -14.30
N ALA A 107 24.69 4.39 -13.77
CA ALA A 107 24.28 4.15 -12.38
C ALA A 107 23.46 2.86 -12.17
N ILE A 108 23.17 2.09 -13.23
CA ILE A 108 22.00 1.21 -13.24
C ILE A 108 22.12 -0.06 -12.37
N ALA A 109 23.26 -0.78 -12.37
CA ALA A 109 23.31 -2.13 -11.76
C ALA A 109 23.47 -2.15 -10.23
N THR A 110 24.31 -1.27 -9.67
CA THR A 110 24.51 -1.16 -8.22
C THR A 110 23.34 -0.45 -7.55
N GLU A 111 22.77 0.57 -8.21
CA GLU A 111 21.60 1.29 -7.71
C GLU A 111 20.32 0.44 -7.82
N ALA A 112 20.26 -0.47 -8.80
CA ALA A 112 19.22 -1.49 -8.92
C ALA A 112 19.10 -2.41 -7.69
N ALA A 113 20.17 -3.11 -7.32
CA ALA A 113 20.13 -4.05 -6.19
C ALA A 113 19.80 -3.35 -4.87
N LYS A 114 20.32 -2.13 -4.70
CA LYS A 114 19.99 -1.24 -3.58
C LYS A 114 18.52 -0.81 -3.60
N SER A 115 17.99 -0.45 -4.77
CA SER A 115 16.58 -0.11 -4.96
C SER A 115 15.64 -1.29 -4.63
N ALA A 116 15.99 -2.53 -5.03
CA ALA A 116 15.22 -3.70 -4.64
C ALA A 116 15.22 -3.94 -3.12
N ALA A 117 16.37 -3.82 -2.46
CA ALA A 117 16.46 -3.93 -1.01
C ALA A 117 15.69 -2.81 -0.29
N ASP A 118 15.70 -1.60 -0.83
CA ASP A 118 14.96 -0.45 -0.29
C ASP A 118 13.45 -0.65 -0.42
N ILE A 119 12.96 -1.15 -1.57
CA ILE A 119 11.55 -1.48 -1.79
C ILE A 119 11.09 -2.59 -0.85
N VAL A 120 11.89 -3.65 -0.67
CA VAL A 120 11.59 -4.71 0.31
C VAL A 120 11.50 -4.15 1.72
N ARG A 121 12.43 -3.28 2.11
CA ARG A 121 12.41 -2.62 3.43
C ARG A 121 11.15 -1.79 3.60
N ARG A 122 10.76 -1.03 2.56
CA ARG A 122 9.55 -0.20 2.57
C ARG A 122 8.29 -1.05 2.70
N ILE A 123 8.21 -2.16 1.95
CA ILE A 123 7.12 -3.13 2.08
C ILE A 123 7.05 -3.63 3.53
N VAL A 124 8.16 -4.07 4.10
CA VAL A 124 8.21 -4.56 5.50
C VAL A 124 7.71 -3.48 6.47
N THR A 125 8.14 -2.22 6.32
CA THR A 125 7.66 -1.11 7.14
C THR A 125 6.14 -0.93 7.03
N VAL A 126 5.56 -0.97 5.83
CA VAL A 126 4.09 -0.87 5.66
C VAL A 126 3.38 -2.02 6.39
N ARG A 127 3.93 -3.23 6.30
CA ARG A 127 3.38 -4.42 6.98
C ARG A 127 3.47 -4.31 8.50
N GLU A 128 4.58 -3.83 9.04
CA GLU A 128 4.75 -3.57 10.47
C GLU A 128 3.74 -2.55 10.99
N ILE A 129 3.51 -1.47 10.23
CA ILE A 129 2.50 -0.47 10.56
C ILE A 129 1.11 -1.11 10.60
N ILE A 130 0.74 -1.87 9.55
CA ILE A 130 -0.54 -2.60 9.51
C ILE A 130 -0.67 -3.56 10.71
N GLY A 131 0.40 -4.28 11.05
CA GLY A 131 0.43 -5.21 12.18
C GLY A 131 0.26 -4.51 13.54
N ALA A 132 0.92 -3.36 13.72
CA ALA A 132 0.88 -2.59 14.97
C ALA A 132 -0.51 -2.01 15.26
N VAL A 133 -1.27 -1.67 14.21
CA VAL A 133 -2.63 -1.10 14.35
C VAL A 133 -3.73 -2.12 14.16
N GLY A 134 -3.42 -3.33 13.68
CA GLY A 134 -4.41 -4.31 13.20
C GLY A 134 -5.42 -4.78 14.25
N ASN A 135 -5.02 -4.96 15.50
CA ASN A 135 -5.96 -5.33 16.58
C ASN A 135 -6.90 -4.18 16.90
N ARG A 136 -6.39 -2.94 16.98
CA ARG A 136 -7.23 -1.76 17.22
C ARG A 136 -8.22 -1.52 16.09
N ILE A 137 -7.76 -1.60 14.85
CA ILE A 137 -8.64 -1.48 13.67
C ILE A 137 -9.67 -2.61 13.64
N ARG A 138 -9.35 -3.83 14.09
CA ARG A 138 -10.31 -4.94 14.13
C ARG A 138 -11.47 -4.67 15.10
N ASP A 139 -11.17 -4.07 16.25
CA ASP A 139 -12.18 -3.73 17.24
C ASP A 139 -13.07 -2.57 16.76
N ASP A 140 -12.48 -1.56 16.13
CA ASP A 140 -13.20 -0.37 15.64
C ASP A 140 -13.93 -0.59 14.30
N ASP A 141 -13.34 -1.37 13.40
CA ASP A 141 -13.79 -1.59 12.03
C ASP A 141 -13.29 -2.94 11.46
N PRO A 142 -14.00 -4.04 11.74
CA PRO A 142 -13.64 -5.38 11.29
C PRO A 142 -13.46 -5.48 9.76
N LEU A 143 -14.20 -4.68 8.99
CA LEU A 143 -14.09 -4.65 7.53
C LEU A 143 -12.76 -4.04 7.09
N ALA A 144 -12.37 -2.90 7.67
CA ALA A 144 -11.06 -2.31 7.38
C ALA A 144 -9.93 -3.25 7.80
N ALA A 145 -10.04 -3.94 8.94
CA ALA A 145 -9.04 -4.92 9.36
C ALA A 145 -8.90 -6.07 8.35
N ALA A 146 -10.02 -6.59 7.82
CA ALA A 146 -10.00 -7.62 6.79
C ALA A 146 -9.34 -7.14 5.49
N LEU A 147 -9.63 -5.91 5.06
CA LEU A 147 -9.01 -5.29 3.88
C LEU A 147 -7.49 -5.14 4.05
N LEU A 148 -7.06 -4.60 5.19
CA LEU A 148 -5.64 -4.43 5.51
C LEU A 148 -4.90 -5.77 5.62
N CYS A 149 -5.56 -6.80 6.16
CA CYS A 149 -4.99 -8.16 6.20
C CYS A 149 -4.72 -8.68 4.78
N ARG A 150 -5.68 -8.51 3.86
CA ARG A 150 -5.53 -8.90 2.46
C ARG A 150 -4.40 -8.12 1.77
N ILE A 151 -4.31 -6.81 2.00
CA ILE A 151 -3.20 -5.97 1.49
C ILE A 151 -1.87 -6.47 2.04
N ASN A 152 -1.79 -6.75 3.34
CA ASN A 152 -0.58 -7.26 3.99
C ASN A 152 -0.09 -8.59 3.38
N THR A 153 -0.99 -9.54 3.09
CA THR A 153 -0.65 -10.81 2.41
C THR A 153 -0.11 -10.59 1.00
N VAL A 154 -0.70 -9.67 0.24
CA VAL A 154 -0.21 -9.34 -1.11
C VAL A 154 1.19 -8.73 -1.01
N LEU A 155 1.38 -7.75 -0.13
CA LEU A 155 2.67 -7.10 0.09
C LEU A 155 3.75 -8.08 0.54
N GLU A 156 3.44 -9.01 1.44
CA GLU A 156 4.36 -10.07 1.85
C GLU A 156 4.83 -10.93 0.67
N THR A 157 3.88 -11.35 -0.17
CA THR A 157 4.17 -12.14 -1.36
C THR A 157 5.10 -11.38 -2.31
N GLN A 158 4.86 -10.08 -2.48
CA GLN A 158 5.72 -9.21 -3.29
C GLN A 158 7.14 -9.10 -2.74
N ALA A 159 7.30 -8.90 -1.42
CA ALA A 159 8.61 -8.80 -0.77
C ALA A 159 9.41 -10.10 -0.89
N ILE A 160 8.79 -11.25 -0.63
CA ILE A 160 9.44 -12.57 -0.74
C ILE A 160 9.91 -12.80 -2.18
N THR A 161 9.05 -12.51 -3.15
CA THR A 161 9.39 -12.71 -4.56
C THR A 161 10.53 -11.79 -5.00
N LEU A 162 10.51 -10.52 -4.59
CA LEU A 162 11.58 -9.58 -4.91
C LEU A 162 12.92 -9.98 -4.27
N GLN A 163 12.91 -10.44 -3.02
CA GLN A 163 14.12 -10.98 -2.37
C GLN A 163 14.70 -12.17 -3.14
N ASN A 164 13.85 -13.13 -3.53
CA ASN A 164 14.28 -14.32 -4.28
C ASN A 164 14.87 -13.95 -5.65
N LEU A 165 14.22 -13.03 -6.38
CA LEU A 165 14.69 -12.55 -7.67
C LEU A 165 16.03 -11.79 -7.55
N THR A 166 16.20 -10.99 -6.50
CA THR A 166 17.44 -10.25 -6.25
C THR A 166 18.61 -11.21 -5.95
N VAL A 167 18.37 -12.22 -5.12
CA VAL A 167 19.37 -13.27 -4.83
C VAL A 167 19.74 -14.06 -6.09
N ALA A 168 18.76 -14.39 -6.95
CA ALA A 168 19.01 -15.09 -8.21
C ALA A 168 19.83 -14.23 -9.20
N ALA A 169 19.57 -12.92 -9.26
CA ALA A 169 20.33 -12.00 -10.09
C ALA A 169 21.78 -11.84 -9.62
N GLY A 170 22.02 -11.81 -8.29
CA GLY A 170 23.36 -11.74 -7.71
C GLY A 170 24.21 -12.99 -7.96
N ARG A 171 23.60 -14.18 -8.02
CA ARG A 171 24.31 -15.45 -8.29
C ARG A 171 24.73 -15.64 -9.75
N ASN A 172 24.14 -14.89 -10.69
CA ASN A 172 24.43 -14.98 -12.12
C ASN A 172 25.36 -13.85 -12.62
N SER A 173 25.95 -13.07 -11.72
CA SER A 173 26.99 -12.10 -12.08
C SER A 173 28.36 -12.80 -12.10
N PRO A 174 29.10 -12.78 -13.23
CA PRO A 174 30.41 -13.42 -13.35
C PRO A 174 31.48 -12.75 -12.47
#